data_AF-A0A7S0N6N7-F1
#
_entry.id   AF-A0A7S0N6N7-F1
#
_cell.length_a   1.000
_cell.length_b   1.000
_cell.length_c   1.000
_cell.angle_alpha   90.00
_cell.angle_beta   90.00
_cell.angle_gamma   90.00
#
_symmetry.space_group_name_H-M   'P 1'
#
loop_
_entity.id
_entity.type
_entity.pdbx_description
1 polymer ?
#
loop_
_entity_poly.entity_id
_entity_poly.type
_entity_poly.pdbx_seq_one_letter_code
_entity_poly.pdbx_strand_id
1 'polypeptide(L)'
;ELLVALPLSVPAMEGTAKIAAIKSCGGEAMLCTRKGNKKVAVYDLNMVFSYEGTVTSEGPEKTLKGEVKLNEFASANDEDEYEWSVTVEGKGKPNDQIKKLVTATASKDLLPKLREYAAALAAYGTQPPPAPAAPEEPQQ
;
A
#
# COMPACT_ATOMS: atom_id res chain seq x y z
N GLU A 1 -2.69 -7.82 -3.82
CA GLU A 1 -1.75 -8.83 -3.30
C GLU A 1 -0.57 -8.19 -2.55
N LEU A 2 0.08 -7.14 -3.07
CA LEU A 2 1.26 -6.48 -2.47
C LEU A 2 1.19 -6.11 -0.98
N LEU A 3 0.00 -5.86 -0.43
CA LEU A 3 -0.20 -5.33 0.92
C LEU A 3 -0.80 -6.34 1.91
N VAL A 4 -1.31 -7.47 1.44
CA VAL A 4 -1.94 -8.46 2.32
C VAL A 4 -0.86 -9.25 3.05
N ALA A 5 -1.03 -9.46 4.35
CA ALA A 5 -0.07 -10.10 5.24
C ALA A 5 1.27 -9.35 5.40
N LEU A 6 1.34 -8.07 5.01
CA LEU A 6 2.54 -7.25 5.22
C LEU A 6 2.78 -7.07 6.73
N PRO A 7 3.93 -7.51 7.27
CA PRO A 7 4.28 -7.25 8.67
C PRO A 7 4.58 -5.77 8.88
N LEU A 8 4.12 -5.24 10.01
CA LEU A 8 4.48 -3.90 10.47
C LEU A 8 5.65 -4.03 11.45
N SER A 9 6.59 -3.08 11.40
CA SER A 9 7.86 -3.04 12.13
C SER A 9 7.68 -2.73 13.62
N VAL A 10 6.76 -3.42 14.27
CA VAL A 10 6.51 -3.34 15.72
C VAL A 10 7.63 -4.06 16.47
N PRO A 11 8.20 -3.46 17.54
CA PRO A 11 9.20 -4.15 18.35
C PRO A 11 8.64 -5.45 18.94
N ALA A 12 9.34 -6.57 18.70
CA ALA A 12 8.87 -7.90 19.11
C ALA A 12 8.64 -8.05 20.62
N MET A 13 9.30 -7.23 21.45
CA MET A 13 9.07 -7.21 22.90
C MET A 13 7.72 -6.57 23.28
N GLU A 14 7.23 -5.62 22.47
CA GLU A 14 5.96 -4.94 22.71
C GLU A 14 4.78 -5.67 22.06
N GLY A 15 5.01 -6.38 20.95
CA GLY A 15 3.99 -7.16 20.29
C GLY A 15 4.27 -7.46 18.82
N THR A 16 3.20 -7.75 18.08
CA THR A 16 3.24 -7.96 16.62
C THR A 16 2.11 -7.20 15.96
N ALA A 17 2.29 -6.80 14.69
CA ALA A 17 1.18 -6.31 13.88
C ALA A 17 1.43 -6.62 12.40
N LYS A 18 0.34 -6.84 11.65
CA LYS A 18 0.38 -7.04 10.19
C LYS A 18 -0.91 -6.57 9.55
N ILE A 19 -0.83 -6.21 8.27
CA ILE A 19 -2.01 -5.91 7.46
C ILE A 19 -2.76 -7.22 7.18
N ALA A 20 -4.00 -7.29 7.61
CA ALA A 20 -4.86 -8.45 7.40
C ALA A 20 -5.52 -8.43 6.03
N ALA A 21 -6.00 -7.26 5.57
CA ALA A 21 -6.70 -7.12 4.30
C ALA A 21 -6.79 -5.65 3.85
N ILE A 22 -7.06 -5.45 2.57
CA ILE A 22 -7.50 -4.16 2.02
C ILE A 22 -9.03 -4.14 2.09
N LYS A 23 -9.61 -3.25 2.91
CA LYS A 23 -11.07 -3.12 3.06
C LYS A 23 -11.68 -2.33 1.92
N SER A 24 -11.02 -1.25 1.50
CA SER A 24 -11.45 -0.46 0.36
C SER A 24 -10.26 0.19 -0.32
N CYS A 25 -10.35 0.30 -1.64
CA CYS A 25 -9.49 1.12 -2.48
C CYS A 25 -10.44 1.86 -3.43
N GLY A 26 -10.60 3.15 -3.24
CA GLY A 26 -11.47 4.00 -4.04
C GLY A 26 -10.72 5.21 -4.57
N GLY A 27 -11.33 5.91 -5.51
CA GLY A 27 -10.70 7.04 -6.19
C GLY A 27 -10.45 6.73 -7.66
N GLU A 28 -9.58 7.52 -8.29
CA GLU A 28 -9.34 7.48 -9.73
C GLU A 28 -7.87 7.23 -10.02
N ALA A 29 -7.61 6.40 -11.03
CA ALA A 29 -6.28 6.19 -11.59
C ALA A 29 -6.39 6.14 -13.10
N MET A 30 -5.60 6.97 -13.78
CA MET A 30 -5.53 7.03 -15.23
C MET A 30 -4.08 6.95 -15.71
N LEU A 31 -3.90 6.27 -16.84
CA LEU A 31 -2.60 6.19 -17.51
C LEU A 31 -2.64 7.04 -18.77
N CYS A 32 -1.84 8.11 -18.78
CA CYS A 32 -1.73 9.01 -19.91
C CYS A 32 -0.46 8.71 -20.70
N THR A 33 -0.56 8.59 -22.03
CA THR A 33 0.60 8.51 -22.92
C THR A 33 0.84 9.86 -23.57
N ARG A 34 2.02 10.45 -23.34
CA ARG A 34 2.46 11.73 -23.91
C ARG A 34 3.44 11.53 -25.07
N LYS A 35 3.78 12.63 -25.75
CA LYS A 35 4.75 12.67 -26.86
C LYS A 35 6.04 11.92 -26.49
N GLY A 36 6.55 11.11 -27.41
CA GLY A 36 7.72 10.27 -27.19
C GLY A 36 7.42 8.97 -26.42
N ASN A 37 6.18 8.51 -26.44
CA ASN A 37 5.73 7.28 -25.75
C ASN A 37 5.97 7.31 -24.23
N LYS A 38 6.05 8.51 -23.65
CA LYS A 38 6.24 8.69 -22.20
C LYS A 38 4.90 8.48 -21.52
N LYS A 39 4.80 7.42 -20.72
CA LYS A 39 3.64 7.14 -19.88
C LYS A 39 3.73 7.88 -18.56
N VAL A 40 2.60 8.41 -18.10
CA VAL A 40 2.44 9.08 -16.81
C VAL A 40 1.19 8.52 -16.16
N ALA A 41 1.34 7.89 -15.00
CA ALA A 41 0.21 7.52 -14.16
C ALA A 41 -0.21 8.75 -13.35
N VAL A 42 -1.49 9.10 -13.44
CA VAL A 42 -2.13 10.10 -12.59
C VAL A 42 -3.12 9.35 -11.73
N TYR A 43 -3.00 9.50 -10.41
CA TYR A 43 -3.85 8.80 -9.46
C TYR A 43 -4.20 9.71 -8.30
N ASP A 44 -5.38 9.48 -7.74
CA ASP A 44 -5.89 10.05 -6.50
C ASP A 44 -6.75 8.96 -5.83
N LEU A 45 -6.16 8.29 -4.84
CA LEU A 45 -6.73 7.11 -4.22
C LEU A 45 -6.90 7.29 -2.72
N ASN A 46 -8.00 6.74 -2.21
CA ASN A 46 -8.29 6.59 -0.79
C ASN A 46 -8.30 5.10 -0.46
N MET A 47 -7.49 4.71 0.51
CA MET A 47 -7.29 3.30 0.86
C MET A 47 -7.54 3.05 2.34
N VAL A 48 -8.26 1.98 2.63
CA VAL A 48 -8.51 1.49 3.99
C VAL A 48 -7.99 0.07 4.10
N PHE A 49 -7.09 -0.15 5.05
CA PHE A 49 -6.48 -1.42 5.37
C PHE A 49 -6.97 -1.87 6.74
N SER A 50 -7.33 -3.14 6.90
CA SER A 50 -7.49 -3.73 8.23
C SER A 50 -6.17 -4.33 8.69
N TYR A 51 -5.81 -4.15 9.95
CA TYR A 51 -4.66 -4.80 10.56
C TYR A 51 -5.08 -5.67 11.75
N GLU A 52 -4.26 -6.66 12.04
CA GLU A 52 -4.34 -7.45 13.28
C GLU A 52 -2.98 -7.43 13.98
N GLY A 53 -3.00 -7.42 15.30
CA GLY A 53 -1.78 -7.40 16.11
C GLY A 53 -1.99 -7.93 17.51
N THR A 54 -0.91 -8.17 18.22
CA THR A 54 -0.88 -8.64 19.60
C THR A 54 -0.01 -7.70 20.43
N VAL A 55 -0.28 -7.61 21.73
CA VAL A 55 0.54 -6.86 22.69
C VAL A 55 0.98 -7.82 23.78
N THR A 56 2.28 -7.96 23.98
CA THR A 56 2.90 -8.91 24.93
C THR A 56 3.24 -8.27 26.27
N SER A 57 3.23 -6.94 26.36
CA SER A 57 3.67 -6.20 27.55
C SER A 57 2.70 -6.25 28.74
N GLU A 58 1.42 -6.61 28.55
CA GLU A 58 0.39 -6.48 29.61
C GLU A 58 -0.55 -7.72 29.69
N GLY A 59 0.02 -8.91 29.97
CA GLY A 59 -0.76 -10.09 30.35
C GLY A 59 -1.01 -11.09 29.20
N PRO A 60 -2.12 -11.86 29.23
CA PRO A 60 -2.35 -12.92 28.24
C PRO A 60 -2.48 -12.33 26.84
N GLU A 61 -1.82 -13.00 25.88
CA GLU A 61 -1.76 -12.57 24.49
C GLU A 61 -3.18 -12.40 23.91
N LYS A 62 -3.53 -11.18 23.54
CA LYS A 62 -4.82 -10.83 22.96
C LYS A 62 -4.63 -10.29 21.55
N THR A 63 -5.30 -10.90 20.59
CA THR A 63 -5.40 -10.36 19.23
C THR A 63 -6.31 -9.14 19.22
N LEU A 64 -5.76 -8.03 18.75
CA LEU A 64 -6.41 -6.74 18.57
C LEU A 64 -6.55 -6.48 17.07
N LYS A 65 -7.65 -5.85 16.69
CA LYS A 65 -7.96 -5.52 15.29
C LYS A 65 -8.17 -4.02 15.16
N GLY A 66 -7.87 -3.50 13.98
CA GLY A 66 -8.08 -2.09 13.69
C GLY A 66 -7.97 -1.77 12.21
N GLU A 67 -7.99 -0.47 11.90
CA GLU A 67 -7.87 0.01 10.53
C GLU A 67 -6.75 1.05 10.42
N VAL A 68 -6.05 1.02 9.29
CA VAL A 68 -5.19 2.09 8.81
C VAL A 68 -5.86 2.69 7.58
N LYS A 69 -6.10 3.99 7.59
CA LYS A 69 -6.63 4.75 6.46
C LYS A 69 -5.53 5.64 5.92
N LEU A 70 -5.39 5.63 4.60
CA LEU A 70 -4.57 6.57 3.85
C LEU A 70 -5.51 7.39 2.98
N ASN A 71 -5.64 8.66 3.31
CA ASN A 71 -6.37 9.63 2.51
C ASN A 71 -5.42 10.28 1.51
N GLU A 72 -5.93 10.63 0.34
CA GLU A 72 -5.21 11.43 -0.65
C GLU A 72 -3.86 10.84 -1.08
N PHE A 73 -3.82 9.52 -1.33
CA PHE A 73 -2.70 8.93 -2.03
C PHE A 73 -2.75 9.38 -3.48
N ALA A 74 -2.13 10.51 -3.77
CA ALA A 74 -2.22 11.17 -5.06
C ALA A 74 -0.84 11.34 -5.73
N SER A 75 -0.81 11.28 -7.06
CA SER A 75 0.40 11.51 -7.86
C SER A 75 0.92 12.94 -7.82
N ALA A 76 0.09 13.88 -7.34
CA ALA A 76 0.40 15.30 -7.23
C ALA A 76 0.88 15.70 -5.83
N ASN A 77 0.72 14.82 -4.84
CA ASN A 77 1.10 15.07 -3.45
C ASN A 77 2.44 14.39 -3.16
N ASP A 78 3.26 15.04 -2.33
CA ASP A 78 4.48 14.43 -1.80
C ASP A 78 4.14 13.45 -0.67
N GLU A 79 5.03 12.49 -0.42
CA GLU A 79 4.76 11.39 0.53
C GLU A 79 4.65 11.84 2.00
N ASP A 80 5.25 12.97 2.34
CA ASP A 80 5.15 13.62 3.64
C ASP A 80 3.84 14.38 3.84
N GLU A 81 3.09 14.62 2.76
CA GLU A 81 1.75 15.24 2.79
C GLU A 81 0.62 14.22 2.98
N TYR A 82 0.92 12.92 2.86
CA TYR A 82 -0.08 11.86 3.00
C TYR A 82 -0.70 11.83 4.40
N GLU A 83 -2.03 11.88 4.45
CA GLU A 83 -2.77 11.83 5.71
C GLU A 83 -3.08 10.38 6.12
N TRP A 84 -2.46 9.95 7.21
CA TRP A 84 -2.65 8.62 7.79
C TRP A 84 -3.53 8.67 9.03
N SER A 85 -4.53 7.79 9.11
CA SER A 85 -5.38 7.63 10.30
C SER A 85 -5.41 6.18 10.75
N VAL A 86 -5.09 5.93 12.02
CA VAL A 86 -5.11 4.59 12.62
C VAL A 86 -6.19 4.51 13.68
N THR A 87 -6.97 3.43 13.64
CA THR A 87 -8.00 3.11 14.62
C THR A 87 -7.79 1.70 15.17
N VAL A 88 -8.39 1.41 16.32
CA VAL A 88 -8.36 0.09 16.97
C VAL A 88 -9.75 -0.20 17.50
N GLU A 89 -10.20 -1.45 17.38
CA GLU A 89 -11.49 -1.90 17.90
C GLU A 89 -11.38 -2.18 19.41
N GLY A 90 -12.30 -1.60 20.19
CA GLY A 90 -12.31 -1.76 21.64
C GLY A 90 -11.65 -0.61 22.41
N LYS A 91 -11.47 -0.80 23.71
CA LYS A 91 -10.92 0.20 24.64
C LYS A 91 -10.03 -0.49 25.67
N GLY A 92 -8.97 0.20 26.10
CA GLY A 92 -8.06 -0.25 27.15
C GLY A 92 -6.60 0.00 26.78
N LYS A 93 -5.72 -0.15 27.77
CA LYS A 93 -4.27 0.09 27.60
C LYS A 93 -3.64 -0.72 26.45
N PRO A 94 -3.95 -2.01 26.24
CA PRO A 94 -3.40 -2.76 25.11
C PRO A 94 -3.86 -2.20 23.76
N ASN A 95 -5.10 -1.72 23.66
CA ASN A 95 -5.64 -1.10 22.46
C ASN A 95 -4.92 0.22 22.13
N ASP A 96 -4.70 1.05 23.14
CA ASP A 96 -3.97 2.31 22.97
C ASP A 96 -2.49 2.06 22.60
N GLN A 97 -1.88 1.02 23.18
CA GLN A 97 -0.51 0.63 22.86
C GLN A 97 -0.37 0.13 21.41
N ILE A 98 -1.21 -0.81 20.97
CA ILE A 98 -1.12 -1.31 19.59
C ILE A 98 -1.40 -0.19 18.58
N LYS A 99 -2.38 0.69 18.89
CA LYS A 99 -2.68 1.85 18.04
C LYS A 99 -1.45 2.74 17.90
N LYS A 100 -0.77 3.06 19.01
CA LYS A 100 0.45 3.87 18.99
C LYS A 100 1.56 3.22 18.16
N LEU A 101 1.77 1.92 18.33
CA LEU A 101 2.80 1.16 17.61
C LEU A 101 2.54 1.12 16.10
N VAL A 102 1.29 0.86 15.71
CA VAL A 102 0.87 0.85 14.30
C VAL A 102 0.96 2.25 13.71
N THR A 103 0.54 3.31 14.41
CA THR A 103 0.71 4.69 13.93
C THR A 103 2.16 5.04 13.66
N ALA A 104 3.10 4.56 14.49
CA ALA A 104 4.53 4.85 14.33
C ALA A 104 5.20 4.08 13.17
N THR A 105 4.58 3.01 12.68
CA THR A 105 5.22 2.05 11.74
C THR A 105 4.49 1.95 10.40
N ALA A 106 3.17 2.11 10.38
CA ALA A 106 2.32 1.87 9.22
C ALA A 106 2.76 2.68 7.99
N SER A 107 2.98 3.99 8.11
CA SER A 107 3.42 4.82 6.98
C SER A 107 4.76 4.35 6.43
N LYS A 108 5.74 4.13 7.30
CA LYS A 108 7.09 3.66 6.92
C LYS A 108 7.07 2.31 6.19
N ASP A 109 6.23 1.37 6.63
CA ASP A 109 6.21 0.02 6.07
C ASP A 109 5.31 -0.08 4.82
N LEU A 110 4.23 0.70 4.75
CA LEU A 110 3.31 0.72 3.61
C LEU A 110 3.84 1.55 2.44
N LEU A 111 4.51 2.68 2.70
CA LEU A 111 5.01 3.58 1.65
C LEU A 111 5.86 2.87 0.58
N PRO A 112 6.85 2.02 0.90
CA PRO A 112 7.62 1.29 -0.10
C PRO A 112 6.75 0.45 -1.04
N LYS A 113 5.67 -0.15 -0.53
CA LYS A 113 4.74 -0.95 -1.32
C LYS A 113 3.79 -0.10 -2.14
N LEU A 114 3.41 1.07 -1.65
CA LEU A 114 2.64 2.04 -2.42
C LEU A 114 3.46 2.65 -3.56
N ARG A 115 4.76 2.89 -3.35
CA ARG A 115 5.70 3.27 -4.41
C ARG A 115 5.82 2.18 -5.49
N GLU A 116 5.94 0.93 -5.07
CA GLU A 116 5.97 -0.22 -5.98
C GLU A 116 4.70 -0.28 -6.84
N TYR A 117 3.54 -0.04 -6.23
CA TYR A 117 2.27 0.04 -6.94
C TYR A 117 2.22 1.22 -7.93
N ALA A 118 2.62 2.43 -7.52
CA ALA A 118 2.65 3.60 -8.40
C ALA A 118 3.60 3.41 -9.60
N ALA A 119 4.77 2.80 -9.37
CA ALA A 119 5.71 2.47 -10.43
C ALA A 119 5.13 1.42 -11.40
N ALA A 120 4.46 0.38 -10.87
CA ALA A 120 3.80 -0.64 -11.68
C ALA A 120 2.65 -0.06 -12.53
N LEU A 121 1.87 0.88 -11.98
CA LEU A 121 0.84 1.61 -12.74
C LEU A 121 1.45 2.36 -13.93
N ALA A 122 2.56 3.08 -13.72
CA ALA A 122 3.23 3.82 -14.78
C ALA A 122 3.81 2.92 -15.88
N ALA A 123 4.22 1.70 -15.52
CA ALA A 123 4.75 0.68 -16.43
C ALA A 123 3.64 -0.16 -17.09
N TYR A 124 2.38 -0.04 -16.67
CA TYR A 124 1.30 -0.90 -17.15
C TYR A 124 1.13 -0.82 -18.68
N GLY A 125 1.03 -1.98 -19.33
CA GLY A 125 0.85 -2.11 -20.78
C GLY A 125 2.05 -1.69 -21.63
N THR A 126 3.29 -1.64 -21.10
CA THR A 126 4.50 -1.61 -21.95
C THR A 126 4.82 -3.04 -22.40
N GLN A 127 4.05 -3.57 -23.35
CA GLN A 127 4.61 -4.62 -24.21
C GLN A 127 5.60 -3.95 -25.18
N PRO A 128 6.77 -4.55 -25.45
CA PRO A 128 7.58 -4.08 -26.57
C PRO A 128 6.70 -4.09 -27.83
N PRO A 129 6.87 -3.13 -28.76
CA PRO A 129 6.24 -3.27 -30.06
C PRO A 129 6.59 -4.66 -30.62
N PRO A 130 5.64 -5.40 -31.20
CA PRO A 130 5.97 -6.64 -31.88
C PRO A 130 7.12 -6.32 -32.84
N ALA A 131 8.20 -7.13 -32.79
CA ALA A 131 9.33 -6.96 -33.67
C ALA A 131 8.79 -6.77 -35.11
N PRO A 132 9.31 -5.81 -35.89
CA PRO A 132 8.86 -5.63 -37.27
C PRO A 132 8.91 -6.99 -37.94
N ALA A 133 7.76 -7.44 -38.46
CA ALA A 133 7.66 -8.74 -39.13
C ALA A 133 8.81 -8.80 -40.14
N ALA A 134 9.68 -9.81 -39.99
CA ALA A 134 10.76 -10.03 -40.93
C ALA A 134 10.15 -10.05 -42.34
N PRO A 135 10.76 -9.37 -43.32
CA PRO A 135 10.25 -9.41 -44.68
C PRO A 135 10.14 -10.87 -45.10
N GLU A 136 8.93 -11.26 -45.49
CA GLU A 136 8.63 -12.60 -45.99
C GLU A 136 9.58 -12.85 -47.17
N GLU A 137 10.53 -13.77 -47.00
CA GLU A 137 11.43 -14.17 -48.09
C GLU A 137 10.56 -14.69 -49.24
N PRO A 138 10.79 -14.26 -50.49
CA PRO A 138 10.05 -14.77 -51.62
C PRO A 138 10.30 -16.27 -51.73
N GLN A 139 9.28 -17.09 -51.45
CA GLN A 139 9.31 -18.49 -51.80
C GLN A 139 9.32 -18.60 -53.33
N GLN A 140 10.32 -19.34 -53.82
CA GLN A 140 10.67 -19.54 -55.23
C GLN A 140 9.55 -20.16 -56.06
#